data_AF-A0A662GES1-F1
#
_entry.id   AF-A0A662GES1-F1
#
_cell.length_a   1.000
_cell.length_b   1.000
_cell.length_c   1.000
_cell.angle_alpha   90.00
_cell.angle_beta   90.00
_cell.angle_gamma   90.00
#
_symmetry.space_group_name_H-M   'P 1'
#
loop_
_entity.id
_entity.type
_entity.pdbx_description
1 polymer ?
#
loop_
_entity_poly.entity_id
_entity_poly.type
_entity_poly.pdbx_seq_one_letter_code
_entity_poly.pdbx_strand_id
1 'polypeptide(L)'
;MSCLDLKASFTRMVVASRVALLLVLLFAFLSVRTIFRGGVLPGWDNPAHLVCSYLTARYFLPNLSVLGWDPYNNFGWPFNQYYNPGAYMLVASIHLMGVSDVNLAYKLAFTLTYLLPAVSAYAYVEALAGDPLAACLAALACVVVMPQESEWLDAGLRQMYVVGMWPQRLGIGLALASIASLTLALRSR
;
A
#
# COMPACT_ATOMS: atom_id res chain seq x y z
N MET A 1 -2.69 -24.23 -36.38
CA MET A 1 -3.38 -23.16 -35.64
C MET A 1 -3.46 -21.94 -36.53
N SER A 2 -4.65 -21.41 -36.76
CA SER A 2 -4.83 -20.20 -37.57
C SER A 2 -4.39 -18.96 -36.77
N CYS A 3 -4.04 -17.86 -37.46
CA CYS A 3 -3.71 -16.58 -36.80
C CYS A 3 -4.86 -16.05 -35.90
N LEU A 4 -6.10 -16.44 -36.20
CA LEU A 4 -7.29 -16.12 -35.40
C LEU A 4 -7.31 -16.88 -34.06
N ASP A 5 -6.88 -18.14 -34.04
CA ASP A 5 -6.82 -18.96 -32.82
C ASP A 5 -5.78 -18.43 -31.82
N LEU A 6 -4.64 -17.94 -32.33
CA LEU A 6 -3.57 -17.33 -31.52
C LEU A 6 -4.01 -16.01 -30.87
N LYS A 7 -4.69 -15.13 -31.62
CA LYS A 7 -5.24 -13.89 -31.06
C LYS A 7 -6.31 -14.17 -29.99
N ALA A 8 -7.23 -15.09 -30.27
CA ALA A 8 -8.26 -15.48 -29.31
C ALA A 8 -7.68 -16.10 -28.03
N SER A 9 -6.64 -16.94 -28.15
CA SER A 9 -5.91 -17.51 -27.02
C SER A 9 -5.22 -16.44 -26.17
N PHE A 10 -4.51 -15.50 -26.81
CA PHE A 10 -3.85 -14.40 -26.12
C PHE A 10 -4.84 -13.48 -25.40
N THR A 11 -5.96 -13.11 -26.03
CA THR A 11 -7.00 -12.29 -25.40
C THR A 11 -7.61 -13.01 -24.18
N ARG A 12 -7.89 -14.31 -24.28
CA ARG A 12 -8.38 -15.11 -23.14
C ARG A 12 -7.38 -15.12 -21.98
N MET A 13 -6.09 -15.25 -22.28
CA MET A 13 -5.03 -15.23 -21.27
C MET A 13 -4.96 -13.88 -20.53
N VAL A 14 -5.03 -12.77 -21.25
CA VAL A 14 -5.03 -11.42 -20.66
C VAL A 14 -6.29 -11.18 -19.80
N VAL A 15 -7.45 -11.65 -20.25
CA VAL A 15 -8.68 -11.54 -19.45
C VAL A 15 -8.56 -12.39 -18.18
N ALA A 16 -8.07 -13.62 -18.31
CA ALA A 16 -7.88 -14.53 -17.18
C ALA A 16 -6.89 -13.96 -16.15
N SER A 17 -5.80 -13.33 -16.58
CA SER A 17 -4.83 -12.73 -15.66
C SER A 17 -5.41 -11.53 -14.91
N ARG A 18 -6.19 -10.69 -15.57
CA ARG A 18 -6.88 -9.56 -14.91
C ARG A 18 -7.88 -10.05 -13.88
N VAL A 19 -8.64 -11.11 -14.20
CA VAL A 19 -9.54 -11.75 -13.23
C VAL A 19 -8.75 -12.34 -12.06
N ALA A 20 -7.63 -13.02 -12.33
CA ALA A 20 -6.76 -13.55 -11.29
C ALA A 20 -6.20 -12.44 -10.38
N LEU A 21 -5.75 -11.32 -10.93
CA LEU A 21 -5.33 -10.15 -10.16
C LEU A 21 -6.47 -9.63 -9.27
N LEU A 22 -7.68 -9.48 -9.80
CA LEU A 22 -8.83 -9.06 -8.99
C LEU A 22 -9.12 -10.03 -7.84
N LEU A 23 -8.98 -11.33 -8.07
CA LEU A 23 -9.13 -12.34 -7.01
C LEU A 23 -8.02 -12.24 -5.95
N VAL A 24 -6.77 -11.98 -6.36
CA VAL A 24 -5.65 -11.72 -5.44
C VAL A 24 -5.92 -10.47 -4.60
N LEU A 25 -6.39 -9.38 -5.21
CA LEU A 25 -6.72 -8.15 -4.50
C LEU A 25 -7.90 -8.33 -3.54
N LEU A 26 -8.92 -9.09 -3.95
CA LEU A 26 -10.03 -9.43 -3.07
C LEU A 26 -9.56 -10.27 -1.88
N PHE A 27 -8.74 -11.31 -2.12
CA PHE A 27 -8.13 -12.12 -1.07
C PHE A 27 -7.32 -11.26 -0.10
N ALA A 28 -6.49 -10.35 -0.61
CA ALA A 28 -5.67 -9.45 0.18
C ALA A 28 -6.54 -8.48 1.01
N PHE A 29 -7.57 -7.89 0.41
CA PHE A 29 -8.50 -7.00 1.11
C PHE A 29 -9.21 -7.72 2.26
N LEU A 30 -9.72 -8.93 2.01
CA LEU A 30 -10.37 -9.76 3.03
C LEU A 30 -9.38 -10.24 4.12
N SER A 31 -8.08 -10.27 3.83
CA SER A 31 -7.04 -10.61 4.80
C SER A 31 -6.77 -9.46 5.78
N VAL A 32 -7.07 -8.20 5.43
CA VAL A 32 -6.98 -7.05 6.33
C VAL A 32 -8.20 -6.99 7.26
N ARG A 33 -8.30 -7.97 8.17
CA ARG A 33 -9.49 -8.15 9.03
C ARG A 33 -9.78 -6.97 9.96
N THR A 34 -8.79 -6.13 10.23
CA THR A 34 -8.87 -4.98 11.14
C THR A 34 -9.79 -3.87 10.64
N ILE A 35 -10.01 -3.77 9.32
CA ILE A 35 -10.96 -2.81 8.74
C ILE A 35 -12.42 -3.12 9.15
N PHE A 36 -12.74 -4.39 9.37
CA PHE A 36 -14.08 -4.86 9.73
C PHE A 36 -14.34 -4.89 11.25
N ARG A 37 -13.36 -4.50 12.07
CA ARG A 37 -13.48 -4.48 13.53
C ARG A 37 -13.45 -3.06 14.06
N GLY A 38 -14.23 -2.80 15.11
CA GLY A 38 -14.15 -1.54 15.86
C GLY A 38 -12.78 -1.37 16.55
N GLY A 39 -12.48 -0.16 17.01
CA GLY A 39 -11.24 0.17 17.73
C GLY A 39 -10.06 0.54 16.83
N VAL A 40 -8.86 0.60 17.39
CA VAL A 40 -7.61 0.98 16.71
C VAL A 40 -6.91 -0.26 16.16
N LEU A 41 -6.12 -0.10 15.10
CA LEU A 41 -5.23 -1.17 14.60
C LEU A 41 -4.26 -1.61 15.72
N PRO A 42 -4.15 -2.91 16.02
CA PRO A 42 -3.19 -3.41 17.01
C PRO A 42 -1.76 -3.32 16.46
N GLY A 43 -0.77 -3.42 17.33
CA GLY A 43 0.64 -3.33 17.00
C GLY A 43 1.33 -2.19 17.73
N TRP A 44 2.66 -2.19 17.72
CA TRP A 44 3.46 -1.30 18.55
C TRP A 44 3.32 0.17 18.14
N ASP A 45 3.67 0.50 16.90
CA ASP A 45 3.70 1.89 16.42
C ASP A 45 2.35 2.35 15.86
N ASN A 46 1.38 1.45 15.66
CA ASN A 46 0.07 1.78 15.09
C ASN A 46 -0.66 2.90 15.86
N PRO A 47 -0.73 2.88 17.21
CA PRO A 47 -1.31 3.99 17.97
C PRO A 47 -0.57 5.32 17.77
N ALA A 48 0.76 5.32 17.72
CA ALA A 48 1.55 6.53 17.49
C ALA A 48 1.31 7.08 16.07
N HIS A 49 1.28 6.21 15.07
CA HIS A 49 0.94 6.57 13.69
C HIS A 49 -0.49 7.12 13.57
N LEU A 50 -1.45 6.58 14.33
CA LEU A 50 -2.81 7.12 14.38
C LEU A 50 -2.83 8.53 14.99
N VAL A 51 -2.08 8.79 16.06
CA VAL A 51 -1.97 10.13 16.66
C VAL A 51 -1.36 11.12 15.66
N CYS A 52 -0.24 10.77 15.02
CA CYS A 52 0.37 11.62 13.99
C CYS A 52 -0.61 11.87 12.83
N SER A 53 -1.35 10.85 12.40
CA SER A 53 -2.36 10.97 11.34
C SER A 53 -3.52 11.87 11.75
N TYR A 54 -3.99 11.78 12.99
CA TYR A 54 -5.05 12.63 13.54
C TYR A 54 -4.62 14.09 13.58
N LEU A 55 -3.44 14.37 14.14
CA LEU A 55 -2.92 15.73 14.20
C LEU A 55 -2.69 16.29 12.80
N THR A 56 -2.18 15.44 11.89
CA THR A 56 -1.99 15.80 10.50
C THR A 56 -3.31 16.18 9.81
N ALA A 57 -4.33 15.34 9.95
CA ALA A 57 -5.61 15.54 9.29
C ALA A 57 -6.39 16.75 9.85
N ARG A 58 -6.33 16.97 11.16
CA ARG A 58 -7.14 17.99 11.85
C ARG A 58 -6.47 19.35 11.96
N TYR A 59 -5.15 19.38 12.11
CA TYR A 59 -4.43 20.62 12.44
C TYR A 59 -3.31 20.95 11.45
N PHE A 60 -2.53 19.97 10.98
CA PHE A 60 -1.34 20.30 10.22
C PHE A 60 -1.60 20.53 8.73
N LEU A 61 -2.21 19.57 8.04
CA LEU A 61 -2.48 19.68 6.60
C LEU A 61 -3.44 20.85 6.26
N PRO A 62 -4.52 21.10 7.02
CA PRO A 62 -5.37 22.27 6.79
C PRO A 62 -4.63 23.62 6.90
N ASN A 63 -3.58 23.67 7.73
CA ASN A 63 -2.74 24.86 7.91
C ASN A 63 -1.45 24.82 7.07
N LEU A 64 -1.35 23.90 6.10
CA LEU A 64 -0.18 23.70 5.24
C LEU A 64 1.14 23.42 6.00
N SER A 65 1.04 22.93 7.23
CA SER A 65 2.19 22.61 8.10
C SER A 65 2.59 21.14 7.97
N VAL A 66 3.11 20.72 6.82
CA VAL A 66 3.35 19.29 6.50
C VAL A 66 4.17 18.54 7.56
N LEU A 67 5.19 19.20 8.14
CA LEU A 67 6.05 18.57 9.16
C LEU A 67 5.40 18.49 10.55
N GLY A 68 4.39 19.32 10.82
CA GLY A 68 3.67 19.34 12.09
C GLY A 68 4.59 19.64 13.28
N TRP A 69 5.12 20.86 13.36
CA TRP A 69 5.90 21.29 14.53
C TRP A 69 4.97 21.69 15.69
N ASP A 70 5.28 21.24 16.90
CA ASP A 70 4.56 21.58 18.13
C ASP A 70 5.57 21.68 19.30
N PRO A 71 5.63 22.80 20.04
CA PRO A 71 6.55 22.96 21.16
C PRO A 71 6.33 21.93 22.28
N TYR A 72 5.13 21.37 22.40
CA TYR A 72 4.78 20.38 23.41
C TYR A 72 5.12 18.94 23.00
N ASN A 73 5.42 18.69 21.72
CA ASN A 73 5.87 17.37 21.27
C ASN A 73 7.39 17.24 21.48
N ASN A 74 7.82 16.57 22.55
CA ASN A 74 9.25 16.35 22.85
C ASN A 74 10.11 17.63 22.71
N PHE A 75 9.67 18.73 23.32
CA PHE A 75 10.35 20.03 23.26
C PHE A 75 10.52 20.60 21.84
N GLY A 76 9.52 20.44 20.97
CA GLY A 76 9.55 21.00 19.63
C GLY A 76 10.03 20.04 18.55
N TRP A 77 9.94 18.73 18.75
CA TRP A 77 10.18 17.76 17.68
C TRP A 77 9.02 17.76 16.69
N PRO A 78 9.28 17.83 15.37
CA PRO A 78 8.22 17.72 14.37
C PRO A 78 7.62 16.30 14.33
N PHE A 79 6.29 16.21 14.30
CA PHE A 79 5.57 14.92 14.29
C PHE A 79 5.88 14.06 13.07
N ASN A 80 6.01 14.68 11.89
CA ASN A 80 6.08 13.98 10.61
C ASN A 80 7.50 13.89 10.03
N GLN A 81 8.54 14.09 10.86
CA GLN A 81 9.93 14.10 10.40
C GLN A 81 10.54 12.70 10.25
N TYR A 82 10.32 11.81 11.22
CA TYR A 82 11.09 10.56 11.34
C TYR A 82 10.43 9.35 10.68
N TYR A 83 9.11 9.39 10.51
CA TYR A 83 8.35 8.40 9.76
C TYR A 83 7.83 9.05 8.48
N ASN A 84 7.76 8.28 7.39
CA ASN A 84 7.42 8.77 6.05
C ASN A 84 6.21 9.72 6.10
N PRO A 85 6.39 11.05 5.89
CA PRO A 85 5.30 12.02 6.01
C PRO A 85 4.18 11.72 5.01
N GLY A 86 4.51 11.13 3.87
CA GLY A 86 3.55 10.71 2.85
C GLY A 86 2.49 9.74 3.38
N ALA A 87 2.82 8.91 4.37
CA ALA A 87 1.86 8.00 4.98
C ALA A 87 0.77 8.74 5.76
N TYR A 88 1.15 9.74 6.56
CA TYR A 88 0.18 10.54 7.31
C TYR A 88 -0.59 11.52 6.42
N MET A 89 0.06 12.03 5.37
CA MET A 89 -0.62 12.80 4.33
C MET A 89 -1.65 11.96 3.58
N LEU A 90 -1.40 10.68 3.33
CA LEU A 90 -2.38 9.77 2.74
C LEU A 90 -3.61 9.64 3.63
N VAL A 91 -3.43 9.42 4.94
CA VAL A 91 -4.56 9.35 5.89
C VAL A 91 -5.34 10.66 5.92
N ALA A 92 -4.64 11.79 6.01
CA ALA A 92 -5.26 13.10 6.02
C ALA A 92 -6.02 13.40 4.72
N SER A 93 -5.49 12.98 3.58
CA SER A 93 -6.17 13.13 2.28
C SER A 93 -7.47 12.32 2.24
N ILE A 94 -7.46 11.07 2.71
CA ILE A 94 -8.67 10.23 2.81
C ILE A 94 -9.72 10.88 3.73
N HIS A 95 -9.29 11.45 4.85
CA HIS A 95 -10.17 12.18 5.75
C HIS A 95 -10.82 13.39 5.06
N LEU A 96 -10.02 14.21 4.36
CA LEU A 96 -10.49 15.39 3.64
C LEU A 96 -11.39 15.05 2.44
N MET A 97 -11.28 13.85 1.87
CA MET A 97 -12.18 13.35 0.83
C MET A 97 -13.58 12.95 1.35
N GLY A 98 -13.85 13.12 2.66
CA GLY A 98 -15.19 12.96 3.25
C GLY A 98 -15.30 11.84 4.28
N VAL A 99 -14.22 11.13 4.60
CA VAL A 99 -14.23 10.12 5.67
C VAL A 99 -14.12 10.80 7.03
N SER A 100 -15.25 11.05 7.70
CA SER A 100 -15.31 11.87 8.93
C SER A 100 -14.52 11.31 10.12
N ASP A 101 -14.38 10.00 10.23
CA ASP A 101 -13.59 9.33 11.27
C ASP A 101 -12.14 9.11 10.81
N VAL A 102 -11.20 9.75 11.49
CA VAL A 102 -9.76 9.61 11.21
C VAL A 102 -9.31 8.17 11.42
N ASN A 103 -9.86 7.45 12.39
CA ASN A 103 -9.48 6.05 12.62
C ASN A 103 -9.90 5.16 11.44
N LEU A 104 -11.07 5.42 10.85
CA LEU A 104 -11.47 4.76 9.60
C LEU A 104 -10.55 5.15 8.44
N ALA A 105 -10.23 6.45 8.28
CA ALA A 105 -9.29 6.91 7.26
C ALA A 105 -7.90 6.24 7.40
N TYR A 106 -7.42 6.06 8.63
CA TYR A 106 -6.19 5.37 8.95
C TYR A 106 -6.22 3.90 8.53
N LYS A 107 -7.31 3.19 8.86
CA LYS A 107 -7.52 1.79 8.43
C LYS A 107 -7.58 1.67 6.91
N LEU A 108 -8.25 2.60 6.23
CA LEU A 108 -8.31 2.64 4.78
C LEU A 108 -6.91 2.84 4.17
N ALA A 109 -6.12 3.79 4.69
CA ALA A 109 -4.75 4.00 4.25
C ALA A 109 -3.87 2.76 4.47
N PHE A 110 -4.00 2.11 5.63
CA PHE A 110 -3.33 0.85 5.94
C PHE A 110 -3.71 -0.25 4.93
N THR A 111 -5.01 -0.42 4.64
CA THR A 111 -5.51 -1.38 3.66
C THR A 111 -5.01 -1.07 2.25
N LEU A 112 -5.04 0.19 1.82
CA LEU A 112 -4.48 0.60 0.53
C LEU A 112 -2.98 0.27 0.45
N THR A 113 -2.24 0.51 1.52
CA THR A 113 -0.82 0.21 1.61
C THR A 113 -0.54 -1.30 1.60
N TYR A 114 -1.42 -2.11 2.18
CA TYR A 114 -1.34 -3.57 2.10
C TYR A 114 -1.52 -4.06 0.65
N LEU A 115 -2.46 -3.47 -0.09
CA LEU A 115 -2.79 -3.84 -1.47
C LEU A 115 -1.80 -3.32 -2.51
N LEU A 116 -1.24 -2.12 -2.29
CA LEU A 116 -0.46 -1.41 -3.29
C LEU A 116 0.74 -2.23 -3.82
N PRO A 117 1.57 -2.89 -3.00
CA PRO A 117 2.65 -3.74 -3.50
C PRO A 117 2.19 -4.83 -4.47
N ALA A 118 1.00 -5.42 -4.31
CA ALA A 118 0.50 -6.43 -5.24
C ALA A 118 0.19 -5.84 -6.62
N VAL A 119 -0.50 -4.69 -6.66
CA VAL A 119 -0.80 -3.98 -7.92
C VAL A 119 0.49 -3.53 -8.60
N SER A 120 1.41 -2.96 -7.83
CA SER A 120 2.69 -2.47 -8.34
C SER A 120 3.61 -3.58 -8.83
N ALA A 121 3.66 -4.72 -8.12
CA ALA A 121 4.44 -5.88 -8.52
C ALA A 121 3.88 -6.52 -9.80
N TYR A 122 2.54 -6.62 -9.91
CA TYR A 122 1.90 -7.05 -11.15
C TYR A 122 2.34 -6.17 -12.33
N ALA A 123 2.16 -4.85 -12.19
CA ALA A 123 2.49 -3.89 -13.25
C ALA A 123 3.98 -3.94 -13.61
N TYR A 124 4.87 -4.07 -12.62
CA TYR A 124 6.30 -4.16 -12.84
C TYR A 124 6.70 -5.42 -13.62
N VAL A 125 6.23 -6.59 -13.19
CA VAL A 125 6.58 -7.86 -13.84
C VAL A 125 5.95 -7.97 -15.23
N GLU A 126 4.71 -7.51 -15.41
CA GLU A 126 4.08 -7.44 -16.73
C GLU A 126 4.86 -6.51 -17.67
N ALA A 127 5.28 -5.33 -17.18
CA ALA A 127 6.07 -4.38 -17.95
C ALA A 127 7.47 -4.91 -18.31
N LEU A 128 8.09 -5.69 -17.43
CA LEU A 128 9.44 -6.21 -17.62
C LEU A 128 9.46 -7.48 -18.49
N ALA A 129 8.65 -8.48 -18.15
CA ALA A 129 8.69 -9.80 -18.75
C ALA A 129 7.62 -10.01 -19.84
N GLY A 130 6.54 -9.21 -19.84
CA GLY A 130 5.39 -9.44 -20.72
C GLY A 130 4.61 -10.72 -20.40
N ASP A 131 4.85 -11.33 -19.24
CA ASP A 131 4.20 -12.56 -18.78
C ASP A 131 3.12 -12.24 -17.72
N PRO A 132 1.84 -12.33 -18.08
CA PRO A 132 0.75 -12.01 -17.17
C PRO A 132 0.56 -13.05 -16.04
N LEU A 133 0.99 -14.29 -16.22
CA LEU A 133 0.94 -15.31 -15.16
C LEU A 133 2.02 -15.02 -14.11
N ALA A 134 3.24 -14.73 -14.55
CA ALA A 134 4.33 -14.33 -13.65
C ALA A 134 3.95 -13.07 -12.85
N ALA A 135 3.28 -12.11 -13.49
CA ALA A 135 2.77 -10.91 -12.84
C ALA A 135 1.74 -11.21 -11.74
N CYS A 136 0.80 -12.13 -11.99
CA CYS A 136 -0.15 -12.59 -10.97
C CYS A 136 0.54 -13.28 -9.79
N LEU A 137 1.54 -14.12 -10.05
CA LEU A 137 2.31 -14.79 -9.00
C LEU A 137 3.10 -13.80 -8.15
N ALA A 138 3.71 -12.78 -8.78
CA ALA A 138 4.37 -11.70 -8.07
C ALA A 138 3.39 -10.91 -7.19
N ALA A 139 2.20 -10.59 -7.69
CA ALA A 139 1.15 -9.94 -6.92
C ALA A 139 0.74 -10.76 -5.70
N LEU A 140 0.52 -12.07 -5.87
CA LEU A 140 0.17 -12.99 -4.80
C LEU A 140 1.28 -13.07 -3.74
N ALA A 141 2.55 -13.18 -4.17
CA ALA A 141 3.69 -13.21 -3.26
C ALA A 141 3.81 -11.95 -2.40
N CYS A 142 3.32 -10.80 -2.87
CA CYS A 142 3.31 -9.56 -2.10
C CYS A 142 2.20 -9.48 -1.03
N VAL A 143 1.25 -10.41 -0.98
CA VAL A 143 0.11 -10.37 -0.02
C VAL A 143 -0.03 -11.64 0.81
N VAL A 144 0.75 -12.67 0.54
CA VAL A 144 0.76 -13.90 1.35
C VAL A 144 1.87 -13.82 2.38
N VAL A 145 1.50 -13.99 3.66
CA VAL A 145 2.43 -14.15 4.77
C VAL A 145 3.01 -15.56 4.74
N MET A 146 4.33 -15.68 4.71
CA MET A 146 5.03 -16.97 4.71
C MET A 146 5.64 -17.26 6.09
N PRO A 147 5.77 -18.54 6.51
CA PRO A 147 6.36 -18.89 7.81
C PRO A 147 7.77 -18.37 8.03
N GLN A 148 8.53 -18.17 6.94
CA GLN A 148 9.90 -17.66 6.95
C GLN A 148 9.98 -16.15 7.15
N GLU A 149 8.84 -15.46 7.13
CA GLU A 149 8.78 -14.02 7.33
C GLU A 149 9.12 -13.66 8.79
N SER A 150 10.33 -13.15 8.97
CA SER A 150 10.82 -12.63 10.24
C SER A 150 10.21 -11.26 10.51
N GLU A 151 9.75 -11.02 11.73
CA GLU A 151 9.31 -9.69 12.21
C GLU A 151 10.46 -8.68 12.36
N TRP A 152 11.71 -9.12 12.17
CA TRP A 152 12.91 -8.30 12.23
C TRP A 152 13.41 -7.81 10.86
N LEU A 153 12.79 -8.25 9.76
CA LEU A 153 13.12 -7.79 8.40
C LEU A 153 12.13 -6.71 7.91
N ASP A 154 12.53 -5.45 8.08
CA ASP A 154 11.71 -4.25 7.87
C ASP A 154 10.68 -4.31 6.72
N ALA A 155 9.49 -3.75 6.99
CA ALA A 155 8.40 -3.52 6.02
C ALA A 155 7.71 -4.76 5.41
N GLY A 156 7.94 -5.96 5.96
CA GLY A 156 7.13 -7.15 5.67
C GLY A 156 5.66 -7.02 6.10
N LEU A 157 4.81 -7.92 5.61
CA LEU A 157 3.40 -8.06 5.99
C LEU A 157 3.25 -8.34 7.48
N ARG A 158 4.13 -9.16 8.08
CA ARG A 158 4.11 -9.42 9.53
C ARG A 158 4.44 -8.16 10.32
N GLN A 159 5.44 -7.38 9.91
CA GLN A 159 5.80 -6.12 10.57
C GLN A 159 4.67 -5.09 10.52
N MET A 160 3.89 -5.02 9.44
CA MET A 160 2.78 -4.08 9.38
C MET A 160 1.82 -4.23 10.57
N TYR A 161 1.57 -5.47 11.00
CA TYR A 161 0.64 -5.76 12.10
C TYR A 161 1.32 -5.80 13.47
N VAL A 162 2.53 -6.34 13.57
CA VAL A 162 3.22 -6.47 14.87
C VAL A 162 3.86 -5.15 15.27
N VAL A 163 4.66 -4.56 14.38
CA VAL A 163 5.48 -3.38 14.65
C VAL A 163 4.76 -2.10 14.22
N GLY A 164 4.02 -2.11 13.10
CA GLY A 164 3.38 -0.91 12.54
C GLY A 164 4.09 -0.32 11.33
N MET A 165 5.05 -1.02 10.71
CA MET A 165 5.87 -0.53 9.59
C MET A 165 5.15 -0.42 8.23
N TRP A 166 3.85 -0.10 8.24
CA TRP A 166 3.11 0.16 7.02
C TRP A 166 3.60 1.40 6.24
N PRO A 167 4.10 2.50 6.86
CA PRO A 167 4.62 3.65 6.11
C PRO A 167 5.81 3.30 5.20
N GLN A 168 6.68 2.39 5.63
CA GLN A 168 7.80 1.89 4.84
C GLN A 168 7.31 1.02 3.68
N ARG A 169 6.30 0.17 3.93
CA ARG A 169 5.69 -0.66 2.89
C ARG A 169 4.97 0.17 1.80
N LEU A 170 4.39 1.31 2.17
CA LEU A 170 3.86 2.28 1.20
C LEU A 170 4.96 2.71 0.22
N GLY A 171 6.16 3.00 0.74
CA GLY A 171 7.34 3.30 -0.06
C GLY A 171 7.72 2.18 -1.03
N ILE A 172 7.69 0.92 -0.59
CA ILE A 172 7.95 -0.25 -1.45
C ILE A 172 6.93 -0.31 -2.61
N GLY A 173 5.64 -0.16 -2.30
CA GLY A 173 4.58 -0.17 -3.31
C GLY A 173 4.75 0.95 -4.35
N LEU A 174 5.08 2.15 -3.91
CA LEU A 174 5.33 3.30 -4.79
C LEU A 174 6.61 3.13 -5.62
N ALA A 175 7.67 2.56 -5.05
CA ALA A 175 8.91 2.28 -5.75
C ALA A 175 8.68 1.30 -6.91
N LEU A 176 7.97 0.20 -6.66
CA LEU A 176 7.61 -0.77 -7.70
C LEU A 176 6.76 -0.14 -8.80
N ALA A 177 5.77 0.68 -8.45
CA ALA A 177 4.94 1.39 -9.43
C ALA A 177 5.76 2.35 -10.29
N SER A 178 6.73 3.04 -9.68
CA SER A 178 7.62 3.97 -10.38
C SER A 178 8.52 3.24 -11.37
N ILE A 179 9.08 2.09 -10.98
CA ILE A 179 9.91 1.26 -11.87
C ILE A 179 9.07 0.68 -13.01
N ALA A 180 7.85 0.22 -12.74
CA ALA A 180 6.92 -0.24 -13.76
C ALA A 180 6.65 0.85 -14.80
N SER A 181 6.34 2.06 -14.33
CA SER A 181 6.05 3.22 -15.18
C SER A 181 7.25 3.61 -16.05
N LEU A 182 8.46 3.63 -15.46
CA LEU A 182 9.70 3.88 -16.18
C LEU A 182 9.96 2.82 -17.26
N THR A 183 9.76 1.54 -16.93
CA THR A 183 9.94 0.42 -17.85
C THR A 183 9.01 0.55 -19.06
N LEU A 184 7.74 0.87 -18.82
CA LEU A 184 6.76 1.09 -19.89
C LEU A 184 7.14 2.29 -20.77
N ALA A 185 7.58 3.39 -20.15
CA ALA A 185 8.02 4.57 -20.89
C ALA A 185 9.24 4.27 -21.79
N LEU A 186 10.21 3.48 -21.30
CA LEU A 186 11.37 3.08 -22.08
C LEU A 186 11.03 2.14 -23.24
N ARG A 187 10.04 1.24 -23.08
CA ARG A 187 9.57 0.34 -24.15
C ARG A 187 8.70 1.03 -25.21
N SER A 188 8.15 2.19 -24.89
CA SER A 188 7.32 2.98 -25.81
C SER A 188 8.11 3.85 -26.80
N ARG A 189 9.43 3.90 -26.63
CA ARG A 189 10.37 4.58 -27.53
C ARG A 189 10.94 3.60 -28.54
#